data_AF-A0A1B9AYE3-F1
#
_entry.id   AF-A0A1B9AYE3-F1
#
_cell.length_a   1.000
_cell.length_b   1.000
_cell.length_c   1.000
_cell.angle_alpha   90.00
_cell.angle_beta   90.00
_cell.angle_gamma   90.00
#
_symmetry.space_group_name_H-M   'P 1'
#
loop_
_entity.id
_entity.type
_entity.pdbx_description
1 polymer ?
#
loop_
_entity_poly.entity_id
_entity_poly.type
_entity_poly.pdbx_seq_one_letter_code
_entity_poly.pdbx_strand_id
1 'polypeptide(L)'
;MANFLSFDKMITPTIIKIIFWVGVVMSVLSGLSMIITGFNSYYGSGFAVLTGLLTIVLGPLLVRVYCELLILFFKMHDSVKNIERHMQAGQREKE
;
A
#
# COMPACT_ATOMS: atom_id res chain seq x y z
N MET A 1 25.60 11.80 -21.78
CA MET A 1 24.80 12.47 -20.73
C MET A 1 23.31 12.34 -21.05
N ALA A 2 22.76 11.13 -21.02
CA ALA A 2 21.34 10.89 -21.31
C ALA A 2 20.76 9.74 -20.44
N ASN A 3 21.26 9.62 -19.21
CA ASN A 3 20.79 8.62 -18.25
C ASN A 3 19.73 9.19 -17.27
N PHE A 4 19.15 10.35 -17.58
CA PHE A 4 18.19 11.04 -16.71
C PHE A 4 16.76 10.48 -16.81
N LEU A 5 16.51 9.51 -17.69
CA LEU A 5 15.23 8.84 -17.83
C LEU A 5 15.36 7.32 -17.74
N SER A 6 16.20 6.85 -16.81
CA SER A 6 16.17 5.45 -16.37
C SER A 6 14.88 5.17 -15.58
N PHE A 7 13.74 5.21 -16.28
CA PHE A 7 12.48 4.57 -15.87
C PHE A 7 12.60 3.03 -15.77
N ASP A 8 13.80 2.48 -15.95
CA ASP A 8 14.11 1.06 -15.77
C ASP A 8 13.83 0.58 -14.34
N LYS A 9 13.94 1.48 -13.35
CA LYS A 9 13.52 1.17 -12.00
C LYS A 9 12.05 1.56 -11.84
N MET A 10 11.19 0.57 -11.59
CA MET A 10 9.79 0.83 -11.26
C MET A 10 9.72 1.81 -10.06
N ILE A 11 9.35 3.07 -10.33
CA ILE A 11 9.10 4.10 -9.31
C ILE A 11 7.80 3.77 -8.55
N THR A 12 6.86 3.13 -9.23
CA THR A 12 5.52 2.77 -8.74
C THR A 12 5.50 2.04 -7.38
N PRO A 13 6.28 0.96 -7.15
CA PRO A 13 6.33 0.31 -5.83
C PRO A 13 6.85 1.22 -4.71
N THR A 14 7.69 2.22 -5.04
CA THR A 14 8.18 3.20 -4.06
C THR A 14 7.09 4.22 -3.72
N ILE A 15 6.35 4.71 -4.72
CA ILE A 15 5.21 5.62 -4.51
C ILE A 15 4.14 4.94 -3.65
N ILE A 16 3.80 3.68 -3.92
CA ILE A 16 2.78 2.95 -3.15
C ILE A 16 3.17 2.85 -1.67
N LYS A 17 4.45 2.64 -1.34
CA LYS A 17 4.94 2.63 0.06
C LYS A 17 4.74 3.97 0.77
N ILE A 18 4.92 5.09 0.07
CA ILE A 18 4.70 6.43 0.64
C ILE A 18 3.20 6.64 0.90
N ILE A 19 2.35 6.28 -0.08
CA ILE A 19 0.89 6.36 0.06
C ILE A 19 0.40 5.47 1.21
N PHE A 20 0.97 4.27 1.38
CA PHE A 20 0.66 3.37 2.50
C PHE A 20 0.87 4.07 3.85
N TRP A 21 2.04 4.68 4.06
CA TRP A 21 2.35 5.31 5.33
C TRP A 21 1.41 6.49 5.61
N VAL A 22 1.09 7.29 4.59
CA VAL A 22 0.09 8.37 4.69
C VAL A 22 -1.31 7.81 5.00
N GLY A 23 -1.72 6.74 4.34
CA GLY A 23 -3.00 6.08 4.57
C GLY A 23 -3.14 5.51 5.98
N VAL A 24 -2.08 4.91 6.52
CA VAL A 24 -2.03 4.43 7.91
C VAL A 24 -2.16 5.60 8.88
N VAL A 25 -1.40 6.69 8.69
CA VAL A 25 -1.50 7.89 9.54
C VAL A 25 -2.93 8.46 9.50
N MET A 26 -3.52 8.61 8.32
CA MET A 26 -4.90 9.08 8.16
C MET A 26 -5.90 8.15 8.83
N SER A 27 -5.73 6.84 8.74
CA SER A 27 -6.62 5.86 9.37
C SER A 27 -6.56 5.93 10.89
N VAL A 28 -5.35 6.08 11.46
CA VAL A 28 -5.15 6.29 12.91
C VAL A 28 -5.79 7.61 13.35
N LEU A 29 -5.54 8.71 12.64
CA LEU A 29 -6.14 10.02 12.94
C LEU A 29 -7.68 9.97 12.86
N SER A 30 -8.23 9.30 11.86
CA SER A 30 -9.68 9.17 11.67
C SER A 30 -10.32 8.36 12.81
N GLY A 31 -9.71 7.23 13.19
CA GLY A 31 -10.21 6.44 14.31
C GLY A 31 -10.10 7.17 15.65
N LEU A 32 -9.01 7.91 15.88
CA LEU A 32 -8.86 8.75 17.08
C LEU A 32 -9.92 9.86 17.13
N SER A 33 -10.20 10.49 15.99
CA SER A 33 -11.23 11.53 15.87
C SER A 33 -12.63 10.97 16.15
N MET A 34 -12.94 9.78 15.63
CA MET A 34 -14.20 9.08 15.93
C MET A 34 -14.36 8.79 17.43
N ILE A 35 -13.30 8.37 18.12
CA ILE A 35 -13.34 8.12 19.56
C ILE A 35 -13.63 9.42 20.33
N ILE A 36 -12.93 10.52 20.03
CA ILE A 36 -13.12 11.83 20.69
C ILE A 36 -14.55 12.36 20.49
N THR A 37 -15.10 12.18 19.28
CA THR A 37 -16.46 12.61 18.94
C THR A 37 -17.52 11.72 19.60
N GLY A 38 -17.26 10.41 19.69
CA GLY A 38 -18.09 9.45 20.39
C GLY A 38 -18.19 9.70 21.90
N PHE A 39 -17.11 10.17 22.54
CA PHE A 39 -17.10 10.59 23.95
C PHE A 39 -17.91 11.87 24.21
N ASN A 40 -17.97 12.80 23.25
CA ASN A 40 -18.74 14.04 23.37
C ASN A 40 -20.25 13.88 23.04
N SER A 41 -20.65 12.72 22.53
CA SER A 41 -22.03 12.49 22.08
C SER A 41 -22.94 11.99 23.22
N TYR A 42 -23.90 12.81 23.61
CA TYR A 42 -24.80 12.61 24.77
C TYR A 42 -25.76 11.40 24.67
N TYR A 43 -26.06 10.89 23.47
CA TYR A 43 -27.16 9.93 23.24
C TYR A 43 -26.76 8.54 22.73
N GLY A 44 -25.46 8.21 22.58
CA GLY A 44 -25.07 6.94 21.93
C GLY A 44 -23.59 6.55 22.02
N SER A 45 -22.91 6.93 23.10
CA SER A 45 -21.44 6.81 23.23
C SER A 45 -20.91 5.38 23.07
N GLY A 46 -21.62 4.35 23.54
CA GLY A 46 -21.13 2.97 23.51
C GLY A 46 -20.92 2.41 22.09
N PHE A 47 -21.85 2.68 21.17
CA PHE A 47 -21.75 2.17 19.80
C PHE A 47 -20.69 2.93 18.99
N ALA A 48 -20.61 4.24 19.16
CA ALA A 48 -19.61 5.09 18.50
C ALA A 48 -18.18 4.78 18.95
N VAL A 49 -17.98 4.46 20.23
CA VAL A 49 -16.67 4.05 20.75
C VAL A 49 -16.29 2.66 20.24
N LEU A 50 -17.24 1.72 20.18
CA LEU A 50 -17.00 0.37 19.64
C LEU A 50 -16.64 0.41 18.15
N THR A 51 -17.36 1.19 17.33
CA THR A 51 -17.05 1.35 15.90
C THR A 51 -15.76 2.12 15.67
N GLY A 52 -15.45 3.13 16.49
CA GLY A 52 -14.18 3.84 16.46
C GLY A 52 -12.98 2.94 16.78
N LEU A 53 -13.10 2.09 17.81
CA LEU A 53 -12.08 1.09 18.15
C LEU A 53 -11.90 0.06 17.03
N LEU A 54 -13.01 -0.44 16.48
CA LEU A 54 -12.98 -1.37 15.35
C LEU A 54 -12.30 -0.74 14.12
N THR A 55 -12.57 0.54 13.85
CA THR A 55 -11.97 1.29 12.73
C THR A 55 -10.47 1.51 12.94
N ILE A 56 -10.01 1.73 14.17
CA ILE A 56 -8.57 1.87 14.47
C ILE A 56 -7.79 0.57 14.26
N VAL A 57 -8.43 -0.60 14.46
CA VAL A 57 -7.80 -1.91 14.26
C VAL A 57 -7.95 -2.38 12.81
N LEU A 58 -9.17 -2.33 12.26
CA LEU A 58 -9.45 -2.80 10.90
C LEU A 58 -8.93 -1.85 9.82
N GLY A 59 -8.91 -0.54 10.05
CA GLY A 59 -8.47 0.44 9.06
C GLY A 59 -7.02 0.24 8.60
N PRO A 60 -6.03 0.24 9.53
CA PRO A 60 -4.64 -0.05 9.18
C PRO A 60 -4.44 -1.46 8.64
N LEU A 61 -5.22 -2.44 9.12
CA LEU A 61 -5.14 -3.83 8.68
C LEU A 61 -5.59 -3.97 7.22
N LEU A 62 -6.71 -3.36 6.84
CA LEU A 62 -7.20 -3.32 5.46
C LEU A 62 -6.24 -2.58 4.54
N VAL A 63 -5.74 -1.41 4.97
CA VAL A 63 -4.74 -0.63 4.22
C VAL A 63 -3.47 -1.46 3.97
N ARG A 64 -3.04 -2.26 4.94
CA ARG A 64 -1.90 -3.17 4.80
C ARG A 64 -2.14 -4.26 3.77
N VAL A 65 -3.26 -4.96 3.85
CA VAL A 65 -3.61 -6.02 2.89
C VAL A 65 -3.73 -5.45 1.48
N TYR A 66 -4.40 -4.31 1.30
CA TYR A 66 -4.52 -3.66 0.00
C TYR A 66 -3.17 -3.23 -0.58
N CYS A 67 -2.31 -2.58 0.22
CA CYS A 67 -0.99 -2.17 -0.26
C CYS A 67 -0.09 -3.36 -0.60
N GLU A 68 -0.16 -4.44 0.16
CA GLU A 68 0.61 -5.66 -0.09
C GLU A 68 0.18 -6.31 -1.43
N LEU A 69 -1.11 -6.37 -1.71
CA LEU A 69 -1.64 -6.84 -2.99
C LEU A 69 -1.21 -5.93 -4.15
N LEU A 70 -1.28 -4.61 -3.99
CA LEU A 70 -0.84 -3.66 -5.02
C LEU A 70 0.65 -3.85 -5.35
N ILE A 71 1.51 -3.93 -4.35
CA ILE A 71 2.95 -4.17 -4.53
C ILE A 71 3.21 -5.55 -5.15
N LEU A 72 2.47 -6.58 -4.73
CA LEU A 72 2.57 -7.92 -5.28
C LEU A 72 2.29 -7.93 -6.79
N PHE A 73 1.25 -7.23 -7.24
CA PHE A 73 0.94 -7.11 -8.68
C PHE A 73 2.08 -6.49 -9.48
N PHE A 74 2.66 -5.38 -8.99
CA PHE A 74 3.82 -4.77 -9.64
C PHE A 74 5.04 -5.69 -9.64
N LYS A 75 5.27 -6.42 -8.54
CA LYS A 75 6.36 -7.39 -8.43
C LYS A 75 6.20 -8.58 -9.38
N MET A 76 4.96 -9.06 -9.60
CA MET A 76 4.71 -10.10 -10.59
C MET A 76 5.05 -9.62 -12.01
N HIS A 77 4.69 -8.38 -12.36
CA HIS A 77 5.06 -7.81 -13.65
C HIS A 77 6.58 -7.74 -13.86
N ASP A 78 7.32 -7.31 -12.85
CA ASP A 78 8.80 -7.28 -12.90
C ASP A 78 9.38 -8.70 -13.05
N SER A 79 8.86 -9.69 -12.33
CA SER A 79 9.29 -11.09 -12.46
C SER A 79 9.10 -11.64 -13.87
N VAL A 80 7.97 -11.35 -14.52
CA VAL A 80 7.70 -11.78 -15.91
C VAL A 80 8.70 -11.13 -16.87
N LYS A 81 8.93 -9.82 -16.72
CA LYS A 81 9.92 -9.10 -17.54
C LYS A 81 11.35 -9.64 -17.33
N ASN A 82 11.67 -10.11 -16.14
CA ASN A 82 12.97 -10.72 -15.85
C ASN A 82 13.14 -12.09 -16.55
N ILE A 83 12.08 -12.90 -16.60
CA ILE A 83 12.09 -14.20 -17.29
C ILE A 83 12.33 -14.02 -18.79
N GLU A 84 11.70 -13.01 -19.41
CA GLU A 84 11.92 -12.69 -20.83
C GLU A 84 13.39 -12.38 -21.14
N ARG A 85 14.04 -11.55 -20.32
CA ARG A 85 15.47 -11.22 -20.49
C ARG A 85 16.35 -12.45 -20.40
N HIS A 86 16.06 -13.38 -19.47
CA HIS A 86 16.83 -14.61 -19.32
C HIS A 86 16.64 -15.57 -20.49
N MET A 87 15.45 -15.67 -21.08
CA MET A 87 15.24 -16.46 -22.30
C MET A 87 16.02 -15.90 -23.50
N GLN A 88 16.04 -14.57 -23.68
CA GLN A 88 16.79 -13.95 -24.78
C GLN A 88 18.31 -14.14 -24.64
N ALA A 89 18.84 -14.09 -23.41
CA ALA A 89 20.26 -14.35 -23.16
C ALA A 89 20.66 -15.79 -23.53
N GLY A 90 19.83 -16.78 -23.17
CA GLY A 90 20.08 -18.19 -23.52
C GLY A 90 19.90 -18.53 -25.00
N GLN A 91 19.25 -17.67 -25.79
CA GLN A 91 19.19 -17.83 -27.26
C GLN A 91 20.44 -17.26 -27.95
N ARG A 92 21.02 -16.17 -27.44
CA ARG A 92 22.25 -15.58 -27.98
C ARG A 92 23.50 -16.43 -27.75
N GLU A 93 23.52 -17.31 -26.75
CA GLU A 93 24.62 -18.27 -26.55
C GLU A 93 24.54 -19.47 -27.51
N LYS A 94 23.43 -19.63 -28.24
CA LYS A 94 23.23 -20.73 -29.20
C LYS A 94 23.40 -20.33 -30.66
N GLU A 95 23.57 -19.03 -30.94
CA GLU A 95 24.00 -18.49 -32.25
C GLU A 95 25.52 -18.27 -32.26
#